data_AF-A0A4Q4VYL6-F1
#
_entry.id   AF-A0A4Q4VYL6-F1
#
_cell.length_a   1.000
_cell.length_b   1.000
_cell.length_c   1.000
_cell.angle_alpha   90.00
_cell.angle_beta   90.00
_cell.angle_gamma   90.00
#
_symmetry.space_group_name_H-M   'P 1'
#
loop_
_entity.id
_entity.type
_entity.pdbx_description
1 polymer ?
#
loop_
_entity_poly.entity_id
_entity_poly.type
_entity_poly.pdbx_seq_one_letter_code
_entity_poly.pdbx_strand_id
1 'polypeptide(L)'
;MSISNEALQKLLREVETQAIAAQQQISLVRTQQASKQREMRMAQLTRTELSALPPDTNIFEGVGKMFVPVPSPLAVDGGDCLGQNRLPERLIGWLIDAHDRFVALPLSDMKGKLDSRIKDMESDVEGLGKRLHYLEVSQKNSKDQIDRMLQGGGASAS
;
A
#
# COMPACT_ATOMS: atom_id res chain seq x y z
N MET A 1 41.59 25.34 -21.94
CA MET A 1 40.99 26.53 -21.31
C MET A 1 40.70 26.18 -19.86
N SER A 2 41.38 26.84 -18.92
CA SER A 2 41.21 26.62 -17.47
C SER A 2 39.82 27.07 -17.02
N ILE A 3 39.06 26.16 -16.43
CA ILE A 3 37.80 26.46 -15.76
C ILE A 3 38.06 27.54 -14.70
N SER A 4 37.21 28.58 -14.64
CA SER A 4 37.31 29.64 -13.64
C SER A 4 37.03 29.09 -12.24
N ASN A 5 37.86 29.46 -11.25
CA ASN A 5 37.75 28.98 -9.87
C ASN A 5 36.36 29.26 -9.26
N GLU A 6 35.75 30.40 -9.59
CA GLU A 6 34.41 30.79 -9.16
C GLU A 6 33.31 29.84 -9.70
N ALA A 7 33.45 29.35 -10.93
CA ALA A 7 32.48 28.42 -11.52
C ALA A 7 32.54 27.04 -10.86
N LEU A 8 33.72 26.59 -10.44
CA LEU A 8 33.90 25.35 -9.66
C LEU A 8 33.23 25.45 -8.30
N GLN A 9 33.39 26.58 -7.60
CA GLN A 9 32.78 26.79 -6.29
C GLN A 9 31.24 26.81 -6.35
N LYS A 10 30.67 27.43 -7.39
CA LYS A 10 29.22 27.45 -7.62
C LYS A 10 28.68 26.04 -7.90
N LEU A 11 29.35 25.29 -8.78
CA LEU A 11 29.00 23.89 -9.07
C LEU A 11 29.07 23.00 -7.83
N LEU A 12 30.11 23.14 -7.01
CA LEU A 12 30.26 22.34 -5.80
C LEU A 12 29.08 22.54 -4.84
N ARG A 13 28.70 23.79 -4.57
CA ARG A 13 27.55 24.11 -3.72
C ARG A 13 26.23 23.56 -4.26
N GLU A 14 26.04 23.63 -5.58
CA GLU A 14 24.84 23.11 -6.23
C GLU A 14 24.77 21.58 -6.09
N VAL A 15 25.89 20.88 -6.32
CA VAL A 15 25.94 19.42 -6.19
C VAL A 15 25.82 18.98 -4.73
N GLU A 16 26.39 19.71 -3.77
CA GLU A 16 26.17 19.43 -2.33
C GLU A 16 24.69 19.51 -1.97
N THR A 17 23.99 20.56 -2.44
CA THR A 17 22.56 20.73 -2.22
C THR A 17 21.76 19.60 -2.86
N GLN A 18 22.08 19.25 -4.10
CA GLN A 18 21.43 18.15 -4.83
C GLN A 18 21.70 16.79 -4.18
N ALA A 19 22.90 16.56 -3.68
CA ALA A 19 23.30 15.32 -3.02
C ALA A 19 22.53 15.10 -1.71
N ILE A 20 22.33 16.17 -0.92
CA ILE A 20 21.51 16.12 0.30
C ILE A 20 20.06 15.78 -0.06
N ALA A 21 19.48 16.46 -1.06
CA ALA A 21 18.11 16.21 -1.50
C ALA A 21 17.92 14.77 -2.01
N ALA A 22 18.85 14.26 -2.83
CA ALA A 22 18.83 12.88 -3.31
C ALA A 22 18.91 11.87 -2.16
N GLN A 23 19.79 12.10 -1.18
CA GLN A 23 19.94 11.22 -0.02
C GLN A 23 18.66 11.14 0.83
N GLN A 24 17.96 12.26 1.01
CA GLN A 24 16.68 12.31 1.69
C GLN A 24 15.62 11.50 0.92
N GLN A 25 15.53 11.68 -0.40
CA GLN A 25 14.60 10.94 -1.24
C GLN A 25 14.88 9.43 -1.23
N ILE A 26 16.15 9.01 -1.30
CA ILE A 26 16.53 7.59 -1.18
C ILE A 26 16.04 7.01 0.14
N SER A 27 16.20 7.73 1.24
CA SER A 27 15.79 7.28 2.57
C SER A 27 14.26 7.10 2.66
N LEU A 28 13.49 8.01 2.07
CA LEU A 28 12.03 7.92 2.00
C LEU A 28 11.57 6.73 1.15
N VAL A 29 12.13 6.58 -0.06
CA VAL A 29 11.75 5.49 -0.98
C VAL A 29 12.12 4.13 -0.39
N ARG A 30 13.29 4.00 0.27
CA ARG A 30 13.67 2.78 1.00
C ARG A 30 12.65 2.40 2.07
N THR A 31 12.20 3.38 2.84
CA THR A 31 11.21 3.16 3.91
C THR A 31 9.86 2.74 3.32
N GLN A 32 9.43 3.37 2.23
CA GLN A 32 8.20 3.00 1.52
C GLN A 32 8.27 1.59 0.95
N GLN A 33 9.39 1.24 0.30
CA GLN A 33 9.63 -0.10 -0.24
C GLN A 33 9.59 -1.17 0.87
N ALA A 34 10.23 -0.90 2.01
CA ALA A 34 10.21 -1.81 3.15
C ALA A 34 8.80 -1.99 3.74
N SER A 35 8.00 -0.91 3.82
CA SER A 35 6.59 -1.00 4.23
C SER A 35 5.80 -1.90 3.30
N LYS A 36 5.90 -1.65 1.99
CA LYS A 36 5.17 -2.42 0.97
C LYS A 36 5.60 -3.89 0.91
N GLN A 37 6.88 -4.19 1.08
CA GLN A 37 7.35 -5.57 1.18
C GLN A 37 6.80 -6.29 2.41
N ARG A 38 6.64 -5.60 3.55
CA ARG A 38 6.03 -6.19 4.75
C ARG A 38 4.54 -6.46 4.52
N GLU A 39 3.80 -5.49 3.97
CA GLU A 39 2.38 -5.65 3.62
C GLU A 39 2.16 -6.81 2.64
N MET A 40 3.02 -6.92 1.62
CA MET A 40 2.97 -8.00 0.64
C MET A 40 3.19 -9.37 1.28
N ARG A 41 4.20 -9.52 2.14
CA ARG A 41 4.44 -10.77 2.88
C ARG A 41 3.27 -11.12 3.78
N MET A 42 2.70 -10.15 4.49
CA MET A 42 1.52 -10.38 5.32
C MET A 42 0.35 -10.90 4.49
N ALA A 43 0.06 -10.30 3.32
CA ALA A 43 -1.00 -10.77 2.44
C ALA A 43 -0.74 -12.18 1.87
N GLN A 44 0.52 -12.51 1.54
CA GLN A 44 0.92 -13.85 1.08
C GLN A 44 0.73 -14.90 2.17
N LEU A 45 1.07 -14.59 3.42
CA LEU A 45 0.84 -15.47 4.57
C LEU A 45 -0.66 -15.68 4.78
N THR A 46 -1.46 -14.61 4.80
CA THR A 46 -2.92 -14.73 4.91
C THR A 46 -3.52 -15.58 3.79
N ARG A 47 -3.05 -15.42 2.55
CA ARG A 47 -3.47 -16.26 1.42
C ARG A 47 -3.15 -17.74 1.68
N THR A 48 -1.97 -18.03 2.23
CA THR A 48 -1.54 -19.39 2.54
C THR A 48 -2.40 -19.99 3.65
N GLU A 49 -2.66 -19.25 4.73
CA GLU A 49 -3.55 -19.67 5.81
C GLU A 49 -4.97 -19.94 5.30
N LEU A 50 -5.52 -19.06 4.45
CA LEU A 50 -6.85 -19.26 3.86
C LEU A 50 -6.92 -20.51 2.96
N SER A 51 -5.81 -20.90 2.34
CA SER A 51 -5.76 -22.13 1.53
C SER A 51 -5.70 -23.41 2.35
N ALA A 52 -5.34 -23.33 3.63
CA ALA A 52 -5.33 -24.46 4.56
C ALA A 52 -6.71 -24.69 5.20
N LEU A 53 -7.64 -23.74 5.10
CA LEU A 53 -8.98 -23.84 5.67
C LEU A 53 -9.91 -24.74 4.82
N PRO A 54 -10.86 -25.45 5.45
CA PRO A 54 -11.89 -26.18 4.73
C PRO A 54 -12.80 -25.23 3.93
N PRO A 55 -13.30 -25.66 2.76
CA PRO A 55 -14.06 -24.81 1.84
C PRO A 55 -15.42 -24.34 2.39
N ASP A 56 -15.94 -24.98 3.43
CA ASP A 56 -17.22 -24.67 4.08
C ASP A 56 -17.08 -23.66 5.24
N THR A 57 -15.97 -22.93 5.28
CA THR A 57 -15.71 -21.95 6.34
C THR A 57 -16.35 -20.60 5.99
N ASN A 58 -17.18 -20.08 6.88
CA ASN A 58 -17.74 -18.74 6.76
C ASN A 58 -16.65 -17.69 6.98
N ILE A 59 -16.44 -16.80 6.01
CA ILE A 59 -15.47 -15.70 6.11
C ILE A 59 -16.18 -14.37 6.15
N PHE A 60 -15.72 -13.51 7.03
CA PHE A 60 -16.30 -12.21 7.29
C PHE A 60 -15.26 -11.13 7.03
N GLU A 61 -15.63 -10.14 6.20
CA GLU A 61 -14.82 -8.95 5.97
C GLU A 61 -15.42 -7.78 6.74
N GLY A 62 -14.58 -7.09 7.53
CA GLY A 62 -14.99 -5.90 8.25
C GLY A 62 -15.14 -4.70 7.31
N VAL A 63 -16.34 -4.14 7.19
CA VAL A 63 -16.65 -3.02 6.28
C VAL A 63 -16.89 -1.68 7.00
N GLY A 64 -16.76 -1.65 8.33
CA GLY A 64 -17.02 -0.45 9.14
C GLY A 64 -18.50 -0.32 9.56
N LYS A 65 -19.03 0.90 9.65
CA LYS A 65 -20.44 1.13 10.01
C LYS A 65 -21.32 0.83 8.79
N MET A 66 -21.95 -0.34 8.77
CA MET A 66 -22.93 -0.66 7.74
C MET A 66 -24.31 -0.13 8.13
N PHE A 67 -24.98 0.52 7.19
CA PHE A 67 -26.41 0.82 7.26
C PHE A 67 -27.12 -0.13 6.32
N VAL A 68 -27.79 -1.15 6.87
CA VAL A 68 -28.62 -2.06 6.07
C VAL A 68 -29.96 -1.37 5.83
N PRO A 69 -30.42 -1.21 4.57
CA PRO A 69 -31.75 -0.71 4.30
C PRO A 69 -32.75 -1.73 4.81
N VAL A 70 -33.38 -1.42 5.94
CA VAL A 70 -34.55 -2.16 6.42
C VAL A 70 -35.70 -1.82 5.47
N PRO A 71 -36.31 -2.80 4.76
CA PRO A 71 -37.52 -2.51 4.02
C PRO A 71 -38.57 -2.04 5.03
N SER A 72 -38.99 -0.78 4.90
CA SER A 72 -40.14 -0.29 5.67
C SER A 72 -41.30 -1.23 5.32
N PRO A 73 -41.94 -1.87 6.31
CA PRO A 73 -43.14 -2.63 6.02
C PRO A 73 -44.11 -1.63 5.39
N LEU A 74 -44.57 -2.02 4.21
CA LEU A 74 -45.49 -1.31 3.35
C LEU A 74 -46.51 -0.50 4.16
N ALA A 75 -46.84 0.69 3.66
CA ALA A 75 -48.19 1.21 3.80
C ALA A 75 -49.14 0.11 3.31
N VAL A 76 -49.62 -0.71 4.23
CA VAL A 76 -50.74 -1.63 4.03
C VAL A 76 -51.91 -0.97 4.74
N ASP A 77 -52.86 -0.56 3.91
CA ASP A 77 -54.18 -0.12 4.32
C ASP A 77 -54.80 -1.14 5.30
N GLY A 78 -55.49 -0.58 6.31
CA GLY A 78 -56.68 -1.12 6.97
C GLY A 78 -56.75 -2.61 7.30
N GLY A 79 -56.75 -2.90 8.61
CA GLY A 79 -57.51 -4.03 9.18
C GLY A 79 -56.68 -5.14 9.79
N ASP A 80 -57.09 -5.50 11.00
CA ASP A 80 -56.90 -6.82 11.64
C ASP A 80 -55.60 -7.07 12.40
N CYS A 81 -55.56 -6.45 13.58
CA CYS A 81 -54.66 -6.80 14.69
C CYS A 81 -55.19 -8.02 15.46
N LEU A 82 -55.03 -9.27 15.03
CA LEU A 82 -55.12 -10.43 15.96
C LEU A 82 -54.34 -11.66 15.49
N GLY A 83 -53.28 -11.98 16.25
CA GLY A 83 -53.07 -13.34 16.76
C GLY A 83 -52.33 -14.37 15.90
N GLN A 84 -50.99 -14.36 15.94
CA GLN A 84 -50.24 -15.59 16.24
C GLN A 84 -48.79 -15.26 16.64
N ASN A 85 -48.49 -15.36 17.93
CA ASN A 85 -47.13 -15.44 18.43
C ASN A 85 -46.52 -16.78 18.00
N ARG A 86 -45.82 -16.80 16.88
CA ARG A 86 -44.79 -17.81 16.60
C ARG A 86 -43.59 -17.06 16.04
N LEU A 87 -42.76 -16.54 16.93
CA LEU A 87 -41.43 -16.07 16.55
C LEU A 87 -40.70 -17.31 16.01
N PRO A 88 -40.34 -17.35 14.71
CA PRO A 88 -39.46 -18.41 14.24
C PRO A 88 -38.12 -18.24 14.94
N GLU A 89 -37.49 -19.32 15.39
CA GLU A 89 -36.14 -19.32 16.00
C GLU A 89 -35.06 -18.64 15.13
N ARG A 90 -35.40 -18.32 13.87
CA ARG A 90 -34.62 -17.42 13.01
C ARG A 90 -34.47 -15.99 13.56
N LEU A 91 -35.35 -15.52 14.45
CA LEU A 91 -35.32 -14.13 14.92
C LEU A 91 -34.18 -13.84 15.92
N ILE A 92 -33.67 -14.86 16.61
CA ILE A 92 -32.50 -14.70 17.51
C ILE A 92 -31.21 -14.45 16.69
N GLY A 93 -31.12 -15.01 15.47
CA GLY A 93 -30.01 -14.69 14.55
C GLY A 93 -30.02 -13.22 14.11
N TRP A 94 -31.20 -12.71 13.73
CA TRP A 94 -31.36 -11.33 13.26
C TRP A 94 -31.10 -10.27 14.33
N LEU A 95 -31.26 -10.60 15.63
CA LEU A 95 -31.01 -9.66 16.71
C LEU A 95 -29.52 -9.56 17.10
N ILE A 96 -28.70 -10.57 16.74
CA ILE A 96 -27.24 -10.52 16.89
C ILE A 96 -26.62 -9.84 15.65
N ASP A 97 -27.19 -10.03 14.46
CA ASP A 97 -26.66 -9.48 13.19
C ASP A 97 -26.78 -7.95 13.04
N ALA A 98 -27.66 -7.28 13.79
CA ALA A 98 -27.92 -5.84 13.63
C ALA A 98 -26.81 -4.92 14.20
N HIS A 99 -25.81 -5.49 14.88
CA HIS A 99 -24.60 -4.78 15.33
C HIS A 99 -23.33 -5.26 14.60
N ASP A 100 -23.45 -6.11 13.58
CA ASP A 100 -22.29 -6.71 12.97
C ASP A 100 -21.72 -5.90 11.81
N ARG A 101 -20.49 -5.46 12.04
CA ARG A 101 -19.64 -4.64 11.16
C ARG A 101 -19.05 -5.43 9.99
N PHE A 102 -19.65 -6.57 9.67
CA PHE A 102 -19.05 -7.65 8.91
C PHE A 102 -19.98 -8.14 7.79
N VAL A 103 -19.43 -8.35 6.60
CA VAL A 103 -20.12 -8.98 5.47
C VAL A 103 -19.59 -10.39 5.29
N ALA A 104 -20.49 -11.37 5.13
CA ALA A 104 -20.11 -12.70 4.71
C ALA A 104 -19.67 -12.69 3.24
N LEU A 105 -18.46 -13.14 2.96
CA LEU A 105 -17.96 -13.37 1.60
C LEU A 105 -17.53 -14.82 1.43
N PRO A 106 -17.70 -15.41 0.24
CA PRO A 106 -17.18 -16.73 -0.03
C PRO A 106 -15.64 -16.72 -0.04
N LEU A 107 -15.04 -17.84 0.38
CA LEU A 107 -13.59 -18.03 0.41
C LEU A 107 -12.90 -17.74 -0.92
N SER A 108 -13.58 -18.04 -2.04
CA SER A 108 -13.10 -17.73 -3.40
C SER A 108 -12.82 -16.24 -3.60
N ASP A 109 -13.73 -15.39 -3.14
CA ASP A 109 -13.69 -13.96 -3.38
C ASP A 109 -12.62 -13.30 -2.51
N MET A 110 -12.48 -13.75 -1.26
CA MET A 110 -11.42 -13.31 -0.36
C MET A 110 -10.04 -13.70 -0.87
N LYS A 111 -9.88 -14.91 -1.40
CA LYS A 111 -8.64 -15.34 -2.06
C LYS A 111 -8.35 -14.50 -3.29
N GLY A 112 -9.35 -14.26 -4.15
CA GLY A 112 -9.22 -13.40 -5.32
C GLY A 112 -8.77 -11.97 -4.98
N LYS A 113 -9.36 -11.37 -3.93
CA LYS A 113 -8.98 -10.05 -3.42
C LYS A 113 -7.55 -10.02 -2.88
N LEU A 114 -7.11 -11.06 -2.17
CA LEU A 114 -5.73 -11.14 -1.71
C LEU A 114 -4.77 -11.28 -2.88
N ASP A 115 -5.13 -12.06 -3.89
CA ASP A 115 -4.31 -12.26 -5.09
C ASP A 115 -4.14 -10.97 -5.89
N SER A 116 -5.20 -10.18 -6.05
CA SER A 116 -5.09 -8.86 -6.68
C SER A 116 -4.22 -7.92 -5.85
N ARG A 117 -4.45 -7.84 -4.53
CA ARG A 117 -3.64 -7.01 -3.63
C ARG A 117 -2.15 -7.38 -3.67
N ILE A 118 -1.82 -8.68 -3.72
CA ILE A 118 -0.43 -9.14 -3.81
C ILE A 118 0.21 -8.65 -5.12
N LYS A 119 -0.48 -8.80 -6.26
CA LYS A 119 0.01 -8.35 -7.57
C LYS A 119 0.20 -6.83 -7.63
N ASP A 120 -0.76 -6.08 -7.12
CA ASP A 120 -0.69 -4.62 -7.08
C ASP A 120 0.53 -4.17 -6.25
N MET A 121 0.70 -4.74 -5.05
CA MET A 121 1.85 -4.46 -4.19
C MET A 121 3.18 -4.90 -4.80
N GLU A 122 3.22 -6.01 -5.54
CA GLU A 122 4.41 -6.46 -6.26
C GLU A 122 4.82 -5.44 -7.32
N SER A 123 3.86 -4.96 -8.12
CA SER A 123 4.11 -3.91 -9.12
C SER A 123 4.58 -2.59 -8.49
N ASP A 124 4.03 -2.21 -7.33
CA ASP A 124 4.47 -1.04 -6.58
C ASP A 124 5.90 -1.19 -6.05
N VAL A 125 6.26 -2.37 -5.52
CA VAL A 125 7.62 -2.66 -5.03
C VAL A 125 8.63 -2.60 -6.17
N GLU A 126 8.29 -3.10 -7.36
CA GLU A 126 9.12 -2.97 -8.54
C GLU A 126 9.27 -1.51 -8.99
N GLY A 127 8.18 -0.74 -9.00
CA GLY A 127 8.18 0.68 -9.34
C GLY A 127 9.06 1.50 -8.40
N LEU A 128 8.92 1.29 -7.08
CA LEU A 128 9.77 1.90 -6.06
C LEU A 128 11.22 1.46 -6.20
N GLY A 129 11.48 0.19 -6.55
CA GLY A 129 12.81 -0.33 -6.80
C GLY A 129 13.52 0.35 -7.97
N LYS A 130 12.82 0.55 -9.10
CA LYS A 130 13.35 1.30 -10.25
C LYS A 130 13.68 2.74 -9.89
N ARG A 131 12.78 3.40 -9.14
CA ARG A 131 12.99 4.78 -8.67
C ARG A 131 14.19 4.88 -7.73
N LEU A 132 14.31 3.95 -6.79
CA LEU A 132 15.44 3.87 -5.87
C LEU A 132 16.76 3.69 -6.62
N HIS A 133 16.80 2.75 -7.57
CA HIS A 133 18.00 2.51 -8.36
C HIS A 133 18.41 3.74 -9.17
N TYR A 134 17.45 4.42 -9.81
CA TYR A 134 17.71 5.67 -10.53
C TYR A 134 18.32 6.75 -9.62
N LEU A 135 17.76 6.94 -8.42
CA LEU A 135 18.27 7.93 -7.47
C LEU A 135 19.69 7.59 -6.98
N GLU A 136 19.99 6.32 -6.73
CA GLU A 136 21.32 5.85 -6.33
C GLU A 136 22.35 6.04 -7.44
N VAL A 137 22.02 5.66 -8.68
CA VAL A 137 22.89 5.85 -9.84
C VAL A 137 23.11 7.33 -10.13
N SER A 138 22.06 8.15 -10.09
CA SER A 138 22.18 9.60 -10.28
C SER A 138 23.09 10.22 -9.22
N GLN A 139 22.95 9.82 -7.95
CA GLN A 139 23.80 10.33 -6.89
C GLN A 139 25.27 9.94 -7.09
N LYS A 140 25.52 8.69 -7.51
CA LYS A 140 26.87 8.21 -7.79
C LYS A 140 27.49 8.92 -8.99
N ASN A 141 26.73 9.09 -10.08
CA ASN A 141 27.19 9.79 -11.28
C ASN A 141 27.59 11.24 -10.97
N SER A 142 26.81 11.95 -10.15
CA SER A 142 27.14 13.32 -9.73
C SER A 142 28.44 13.37 -8.90
N LYS A 143 28.67 12.39 -8.02
CA LYS A 143 29.93 12.29 -7.24
C LYS A 143 31.13 12.01 -8.13
N ASP A 144 31.03 11.03 -9.01
CA ASP A 144 32.11 10.66 -9.95
C ASP A 144 32.48 11.83 -10.87
N GLN A 145 31.50 12.68 -11.24
CA GLN A 145 31.75 13.88 -12.04
C GLN A 145 32.56 14.92 -11.27
N ILE A 146 32.28 15.15 -9.97
CA ILE A 146 33.07 16.04 -9.13
C ILE A 146 34.50 15.52 -8.99
N ASP A 147 34.67 14.23 -8.70
CA ASP A 147 35.99 13.63 -8.47
C ASP A 147 36.90 13.78 -9.69
N ARG A 148 36.35 13.60 -10.90
CA ARG A 148 37.08 13.85 -12.16
C ARG A 148 37.46 15.31 -12.34
N MET A 149 36.60 16.26 -11.96
CA MET A 149 36.92 17.69 -12.03
C MET A 149 38.02 18.06 -11.03
N LEU A 150 37.98 17.50 -9.81
CA LEU A 150 39.00 17.73 -8.79
C LEU A 150 40.35 17.10 -9.17
N GLN A 151 40.37 15.86 -9.69
CA GLN A 151 41.60 15.20 -10.15
C GLN A 151 42.16 15.82 -11.45
N GLY A 152 41.29 16.18 -12.41
CA GLY A 152 41.69 16.80 -13.67
C GLY A 152 42.30 18.19 -13.52
N GLY A 153 41.99 18.89 -12.43
CA GLY A 153 42.61 20.17 -12.07
C GLY A 153 44.03 20.07 -11.50
N GLY A 154 44.48 18.89 -11.07
CA GLY A 154 45.80 18.68 -10.45
C GLY A 154 46.92 18.30 -11.41
N ALA A 155 46.62 17.91 -12.65
CA ALA A 155 47.59 17.31 -13.58
C ALA A 155 48.22 18.27 -14.60
N SER A 156 47.96 19.59 -14.52
CA SER A 156 48.50 20.59 -15.47
C SER A 156 49.53 21.55 -14.87
N ALA A 157 50.14 21.20 -13.74
CA ALA A 157 51.21 21.96 -13.11
C ALA A 157 52.46 21.09 -12.96
N SER A 158 53.12 20.76 -14.06
CA SER A 158 54.49 20.21 -14.12
C SER A 158 55.10 20.58 -15.46
#